data_AF-A5PDP9-F1
#
_entry.id   AF-A5PDP9-F1
#
_cell.length_a   1.000
_cell.length_b   1.000
_cell.length_c   1.000
_cell.angle_alpha   90.00
_cell.angle_beta   90.00
_cell.angle_gamma   90.00
#
_symmetry.space_group_name_H-M   'P 1'
#
loop_
_entity.id
_entity.type
_entity.pdbx_description
1 polymer ?
#
loop_
_entity_poly.entity_id
_entity_poly.type
_entity_poly.pdbx_seq_one_letter_code
_entity_poly.pdbx_strand_id
1 'polypeptide(L)'
;MQGGLDDLAAWAREAATKAVAAKDDKPTSHDELHRAMMACRAVAVKYIAHPSVGDYVRADPVRYEGETREAVEKIASLTDQLNNLE
;
A
#
# COMPACT_ATOMS: atom_id res chain seq x y z
N MET A 1 12.68 -2.29 -11.32
CA MET A 1 11.71 -3.03 -10.48
C MET A 1 12.27 -3.31 -9.08
N GLN A 2 13.52 -3.78 -8.95
CA GLN A 2 14.17 -4.06 -7.65
C GLN A 2 14.15 -2.85 -6.70
N GLY A 3 14.52 -1.65 -7.17
CA GLY A 3 14.45 -0.43 -6.34
C GLY A 3 13.05 -0.06 -5.82
N GLY A 4 11.98 -0.31 -6.57
CA GLY A 4 10.61 -0.01 -6.11
C GLY A 4 10.09 -0.98 -5.05
N LEU A 5 10.56 -2.25 -5.08
CA LEU A 5 10.29 -3.25 -4.04
C LEU A 5 11.07 -2.94 -2.76
N ASP A 6 12.33 -2.54 -2.90
CA ASP A 6 13.18 -2.17 -1.78
C ASP A 6 12.63 -0.92 -1.08
N ASP A 7 12.16 0.08 -1.84
CA ASP A 7 11.50 1.27 -1.31
C ASP A 7 10.20 0.90 -0.57
N LEU A 8 9.36 0.03 -1.13
CA LEU A 8 8.12 -0.40 -0.48
C LEU A 8 8.40 -1.14 0.84
N ALA A 9 9.38 -2.05 0.83
CA ALA A 9 9.79 -2.79 2.01
C ALA A 9 10.36 -1.88 3.10
N ALA A 10 11.13 -0.85 2.73
CA ALA A 10 11.67 0.14 3.66
C ALA A 10 10.53 0.92 4.34
N TRP A 11 9.58 1.44 3.56
CA TRP A 11 8.46 2.22 4.10
C TRP A 11 7.48 1.39 4.92
N ALA A 12 7.26 0.13 4.56
CA ALA A 12 6.44 -0.79 5.36
C ALA A 12 7.07 -1.06 6.74
N ARG A 13 8.39 -1.25 6.80
CA ARG A 13 9.13 -1.41 8.06
C ARG A 13 9.09 -0.14 8.92
N GLU A 14 9.18 1.02 8.28
CA GLU A 14 9.09 2.31 8.98
C GLU A 14 7.70 2.51 9.60
N ALA A 15 6.63 2.26 8.85
CA ALA A 15 5.26 2.32 9.38
C ALA A 15 5.05 1.35 10.55
N ALA A 16 5.54 0.10 10.45
CA ALA A 16 5.47 -0.87 11.54
C ALA A 16 6.23 -0.41 12.80
N THR A 17 7.42 0.16 12.62
CA THR A 17 8.23 0.71 13.72
C THR A 17 7.51 1.86 14.43
N LYS A 18 6.92 2.78 13.66
CA LYS A 18 6.13 3.89 14.23
C LYS A 18 4.84 3.40 14.89
N ALA A 19 4.24 2.32 14.42
CA ALA A 19 3.04 1.74 15.03
C ALA A 19 3.33 1.17 16.42
N VAL A 20 4.50 0.52 16.59
CA VAL A 20 4.96 0.07 17.91
C VAL A 20 5.20 1.25 18.84
N ALA A 21 5.80 2.34 18.37
CA ALA A 21 6.04 3.55 19.17
C ALA A 21 4.75 4.35 19.48
N ALA A 22 3.73 4.27 18.62
CA ALA A 22 2.42 4.87 18.84
C ALA A 22 1.64 4.15 19.94
N LYS A 23 1.88 2.85 20.14
CA LYS A 23 1.26 2.06 21.22
C LYS A 23 1.58 2.59 22.63
N ASP A 24 2.65 3.36 22.78
CA ASP A 24 3.05 4.02 24.03
C ASP A 24 2.32 5.37 24.26
N ASP A 25 1.27 5.67 23.48
CA ASP A 25 0.22 6.70 23.69
C ASP A 25 0.72 8.16 23.75
N LYS A 26 1.83 8.47 23.06
CA LYS A 26 2.31 9.85 22.92
C LYS A 26 1.65 10.50 21.69
N PRO A 27 1.06 11.71 21.80
CA PRO A 27 0.41 12.36 20.66
C PRO A 27 1.33 12.54 19.43
N THR A 28 2.61 12.83 19.67
CA THR A 28 3.63 12.94 18.62
C THR A 28 3.93 11.62 17.89
N SER A 29 3.76 10.45 18.53
CA SER A 29 3.99 9.17 17.86
C SER A 29 2.83 8.76 16.94
N HIS A 30 1.61 9.25 17.18
CA HIS A 30 0.48 9.07 16.26
C HIS A 30 0.63 9.90 14.97
N ASP A 31 1.10 11.14 15.06
CA ASP A 31 1.36 11.98 13.89
C ASP A 31 2.48 11.41 13.01
N GLU A 32 3.54 10.90 13.64
CA GLU A 32 4.63 10.23 12.93
C GLU A 32 4.19 8.91 12.28
N LEU A 33 3.37 8.12 12.98
CA LEU A 33 2.75 6.93 12.42
C LEU A 33 1.90 7.28 11.19
N HIS A 34 1.04 8.29 11.30
CA HIS A 34 0.18 8.71 10.20
C HIS A 34 1.02 9.11 8.97
N ARG A 35 2.08 9.92 9.14
CA ARG A 35 2.99 10.28 8.04
C ARG A 35 3.65 9.05 7.41
N ALA A 36 4.17 8.13 8.23
CA ALA A 36 4.80 6.91 7.74
C ALA A 36 3.81 6.02 6.96
N MET A 37 2.56 5.89 7.42
CA MET A 37 1.53 5.16 6.69
C MET A 37 1.16 5.82 5.35
N MET A 38 1.09 7.17 5.31
CA MET A 38 0.81 7.88 4.06
C MET A 38 1.94 7.71 3.04
N ALA A 39 3.21 7.77 3.48
CA ALA A 39 4.37 7.52 2.63
C ALA A 39 4.39 6.07 2.11
N CYS A 40 4.16 5.09 3.00
CA CYS A 40 4.04 3.68 2.62
C CYS A 40 2.91 3.46 1.60
N ARG A 41 1.75 4.10 1.79
CA ARG A 41 0.63 4.04 0.85
C ARG A 41 1.01 4.62 -0.51
N ALA A 42 1.69 5.75 -0.56
CA ALA A 42 2.11 6.37 -1.82
C ALA A 42 3.07 5.48 -2.62
N VAL A 43 4.02 4.83 -1.95
CA VAL A 43 4.96 3.89 -2.59
C VAL A 43 4.25 2.60 -3.01
N ALA A 44 3.32 2.08 -2.20
CA ALA A 44 2.51 0.92 -2.55
C ALA A 44 1.66 1.18 -3.80
N VAL A 45 1.04 2.37 -3.90
CA VAL A 45 0.27 2.76 -5.10
C VAL A 45 1.17 2.82 -6.34
N LYS A 46 2.36 3.41 -6.24
CA LYS A 46 3.32 3.43 -7.36
C LYS A 46 3.76 2.02 -7.79
N TYR A 47 3.96 1.13 -6.82
CA TYR A 47 4.31 -0.26 -7.09
C TYR A 47 3.16 -1.02 -7.76
N ILE A 48 1.94 -0.89 -7.24
CA ILE A 48 0.73 -1.54 -7.79
C ILE A 48 0.38 -1.01 -9.19
N ALA A 49 0.57 0.29 -9.44
CA ALA A 49 0.34 0.91 -10.74
C ALA A 49 1.34 0.46 -11.82
N HIS A 50 2.45 -0.19 -11.44
CA HIS A 50 3.39 -0.71 -12.42
C HIS A 50 2.73 -1.82 -13.27
N PRO A 51 2.83 -1.78 -14.61
CA PRO A 51 2.12 -2.71 -15.50
C PRO A 51 2.32 -4.20 -15.17
N SER A 52 3.53 -4.58 -14.74
CA SER A 52 3.85 -5.98 -14.37
C SER A 52 3.22 -6.45 -13.06
N VAL A 53 2.74 -5.54 -12.21
CA VAL A 53 2.11 -5.84 -10.92
C VAL A 53 0.59 -5.80 -11.05
N GLY A 54 0.07 -4.95 -11.95
CA GLY A 54 -1.36 -4.87 -12.24
C GLY A 54 -1.98 -6.23 -12.58
N ASP A 55 -1.31 -7.05 -13.39
CA ASP A 55 -1.79 -8.40 -13.72
C ASP A 55 -1.83 -9.35 -12.51
N TYR A 56 -0.87 -9.22 -11.59
CA TYR A 56 -0.83 -10.00 -10.36
C TYR A 56 -1.95 -9.59 -9.40
N VAL A 57 -2.18 -8.28 -9.24
CA VAL A 57 -3.26 -7.73 -8.40
C VAL A 57 -4.64 -8.05 -8.97
N ARG A 58 -4.78 -8.17 -10.29
CA ARG A 58 -6.03 -8.61 -10.94
C ARG A 58 -6.31 -10.11 -10.74
N ALA A 59 -5.28 -10.92 -10.56
CA ALA A 59 -5.41 -12.36 -10.32
C ALA A 59 -5.64 -12.74 -8.84
N ASP A 60 -5.35 -11.82 -7.90
CA ASP A 60 -5.43 -12.04 -6.47
C ASP A 60 -6.85 -12.05 -5.83
N PRO A 61 -7.89 -11.36 -6.37
CA PRO A 61 -9.23 -11.37 -5.76
C PRO A 61 -9.85 -12.76 -5.68
N VAL A 62 -9.44 -13.66 -6.57
CA VAL A 62 -9.92 -15.04 -6.63
C VAL A 62 -9.49 -15.84 -5.38
N ARG A 63 -8.55 -15.33 -4.59
CA ARG A 63 -8.01 -15.97 -3.38
C ARG A 63 -8.63 -15.47 -2.08
N TYR A 64 -9.48 -14.43 -2.12
CA TYR A 64 -10.11 -13.84 -0.95
C TYR A 64 -11.64 -13.84 -1.08
N GLU A 65 -12.33 -13.76 0.06
CA GLU A 65 -13.79 -13.64 0.14
C GLU A 65 -14.19 -12.41 0.96
N GLY A 66 -15.45 -11.99 0.84
CA GLY A 66 -16.04 -10.89 1.62
C GLY A 66 -15.35 -9.54 1.41
N GLU A 67 -15.28 -8.74 2.47
CA GLU A 67 -14.78 -7.36 2.45
C GLU A 67 -13.34 -7.24 1.92
N THR A 68 -12.51 -8.27 2.13
CA THR A 68 -11.13 -8.29 1.61
C THR A 68 -11.11 -8.39 0.09
N ARG A 69 -11.98 -9.22 -0.50
CA ARG A 69 -12.11 -9.33 -1.95
C ARG A 69 -12.57 -8.00 -2.56
N GLU A 70 -13.60 -7.38 -1.99
CA GLU A 70 -14.13 -6.09 -2.44
C GLU A 70 -13.06 -4.99 -2.40
N ALA A 71 -12.24 -4.96 -1.34
CA ALA A 71 -11.14 -4.02 -1.23
C ALA A 71 -10.08 -4.22 -2.32
N VAL A 72 -9.70 -5.47 -2.63
CA VAL A 72 -8.72 -5.78 -3.69
C VAL A 72 -9.27 -5.44 -5.08
N GLU A 73 -10.53 -5.78 -5.37
CA GLU A 73 -11.20 -5.43 -6.63
C GLU A 73 -11.28 -3.91 -6.82
N LYS A 74 -11.58 -3.16 -5.75
CA LYS A 74 -11.59 -1.69 -5.78
C LYS A 74 -10.20 -1.10 -6.02
N ILE A 75 -9.15 -1.68 -5.44
CA ILE A 75 -7.76 -1.27 -5.71
C ILE A 75 -7.41 -1.48 -7.18
N ALA A 76 -7.70 -2.65 -7.74
CA ALA A 76 -7.44 -2.94 -9.16
C ALA A 76 -8.17 -1.96 -10.09
N SER A 77 -9.44 -1.66 -9.82
CA SER A 77 -10.21 -0.68 -10.59
C SER A 77 -9.64 0.74 -10.53
N LEU A 78 -9.19 1.19 -9.35
CA LEU A 78 -8.55 2.50 -9.20
C LEU A 78 -7.18 2.56 -9.90
N THR A 79 -6.44 1.45 -9.93
CA THR A 79 -5.21 1.33 -10.70
C THR A 79 -5.46 1.43 -12.20
N ASP A 80 -6.51 0.80 -12.71
CA ASP A 80 -6.90 0.91 -14.12
C ASP A 80 -7.28 2.36 -14.47
N GLN A 81 -8.01 3.06 -13.59
CA GLN A 81 -8.33 4.49 -13.78
C GLN A 81 -7.06 5.36 -13.80
N LEU A 82 -6.09 5.10 -12.91
CA LEU A 82 -4.82 5.82 -12.88
C LEU A 82 -4.01 5.62 -14.17
N ASN A 83 -4.00 4.41 -14.71
CA ASN A 83 -3.27 4.09 -15.95
C ASN A 83 -4.00 4.58 -17.21
N ASN A 84 -5.31 4.78 -17.16
CA ASN A 84 -6.12 5.30 -18.26
C ASN A 84 -6.29 6.84 -18.24
N LEU A 85 -5.64 7.54 -17.32
CA LEU A 85 -5.65 9.01 -17.21
C LEU A 85 -4.61 9.70 -18.14
N GLU A 86 -4.12 9.00 -19.17
CA GLU A 86 -3.32 9.60 -20.25
C GLU A 86 -4.12 10.62 -21.09
#